data_AF-A0AAD9HAA5-F1
#
_entry.id   AF-A0AAD9HAA5-F1
#
_cell.length_a   1.000
_cell.length_b   1.000
_cell.length_c   1.000
_cell.angle_alpha   90.00
_cell.angle_beta   90.00
_cell.angle_gamma   90.00
#
_symmetry.space_group_name_H-M   'P 1'
#
loop_
_entity.id
_entity.type
_entity.pdbx_description
1 polymer ?
#
loop_
_entity_poly.entity_id
_entity_poly.type
_entity_poly.pdbx_seq_one_letter_code
_entity_poly.pdbx_strand_id
1 'polypeptide(L)'
;MRLSVVLPVLAVPLVQCHYIFSQLIVNGQAVGGDYTYMRKNSNNYQPSFTSEVVNSPELRCNKGATTGTAQTYTVAAGSKVGFKLWYNEFIEHPGPGFVYMSKVSGSLNGYDGSGDWFKVYETGLCGGQPNVDTSWCTWQKDRIEFTIPNRIPPGDYLVRVEHIGLHEAHVGKAQFYMECAHLKITGSGGGTPGPLVKIPGIYKSNDPGIAYNKWTNSPAQYIMPGPKVWVDNGSSSPPPSTPPSTPPSTPPPSSGGGGAPLYGQCGGTGWTGPTTCAQGTCKATNEWYSQCV
;
A
#
# COMPACT_ATOMS: atom_id res chain seq x y z
N MET A 1 7.94 -66.87 -25.67
CA MET A 1 7.47 -66.00 -24.57
C MET A 1 8.26 -64.69 -24.67
N ARG A 2 7.68 -63.64 -25.23
CA ARG A 2 8.35 -62.33 -25.36
C ARG A 2 8.01 -61.52 -24.10
N LEU A 3 9.00 -61.25 -23.26
CA LEU A 3 8.87 -60.40 -22.07
C LEU A 3 9.06 -58.94 -22.50
N SER A 4 7.97 -58.18 -22.57
CA SER A 4 8.04 -56.73 -22.73
C SER A 4 8.28 -56.10 -21.35
N VAL A 5 9.46 -55.52 -21.15
CA VAL A 5 9.78 -54.72 -19.96
C VAL A 5 9.20 -53.33 -20.18
N VAL A 6 8.16 -52.98 -19.43
CA VAL A 6 7.62 -51.62 -19.37
C VAL A 6 8.38 -50.87 -18.27
N LEU A 7 9.17 -49.87 -18.67
CA LEU A 7 9.85 -48.97 -17.74
C LEU A 7 8.83 -47.90 -17.27
N PRO A 8 8.55 -47.78 -15.96
CA PRO A 8 7.73 -46.68 -15.46
C PRO A 8 8.56 -45.39 -15.48
N VAL A 9 8.15 -44.43 -16.31
CA VAL A 9 8.69 -43.07 -16.25
C VAL A 9 8.08 -42.41 -15.01
N LEU A 10 8.86 -42.27 -13.94
CA LEU A 10 8.52 -41.41 -12.82
C LEU A 10 8.62 -39.94 -13.29
N ALA A 11 7.49 -39.31 -13.54
CA ALA A 11 7.40 -37.87 -13.66
C ALA A 11 7.48 -37.28 -12.25
N VAL A 12 8.63 -36.69 -11.91
CA VAL A 12 8.78 -35.88 -10.69
C VAL A 12 8.02 -34.58 -10.94
N PRO A 13 7.06 -34.18 -10.08
CA PRO A 13 6.47 -32.85 -10.20
C PRO A 13 7.57 -31.81 -9.95
N LEU A 14 7.89 -31.02 -10.96
CA LEU A 14 8.62 -29.78 -10.79
C LEU A 14 7.72 -28.86 -9.97
N VAL A 15 7.90 -28.83 -8.66
CA VAL A 15 7.27 -27.82 -7.80
C VAL A 15 7.92 -26.50 -8.16
N GLN A 16 7.26 -25.73 -9.02
CA GLN A 16 7.75 -24.45 -9.49
C GLN A 16 7.08 -23.36 -8.66
N CYS A 17 7.70 -22.98 -7.54
CA CYS A 17 7.19 -21.99 -6.58
C CYS A 17 7.21 -20.53 -7.10
N HIS A 18 7.29 -20.32 -8.41
CA HIS A 18 7.35 -19.00 -9.05
C HIS A 18 5.95 -18.56 -9.48
N TYR A 19 5.61 -17.31 -9.21
CA TYR A 19 4.26 -16.80 -9.39
C TYR A 19 4.26 -15.36 -9.90
N ILE A 20 3.09 -14.85 -10.28
CA ILE A 20 2.92 -13.49 -10.79
C ILE A 20 1.60 -12.90 -10.33
N PHE A 21 1.58 -11.63 -9.94
CA PHE A 21 0.34 -10.90 -9.67
C PHE A 21 -0.27 -10.41 -10.99
N SER A 22 -1.31 -11.10 -11.46
CA SER A 22 -1.97 -10.78 -12.74
C SER A 22 -3.40 -10.25 -12.58
N GLN A 23 -4.02 -10.43 -11.41
CA GLN A 23 -5.44 -10.17 -11.20
C GLN A 23 -5.69 -9.11 -10.13
N LEU A 24 -6.67 -8.23 -10.40
CA LEU A 24 -7.16 -7.25 -9.45
C LEU A 24 -8.40 -7.79 -8.73
N ILE A 25 -8.40 -7.71 -7.41
CA ILE A 25 -9.51 -8.04 -6.52
C ILE A 25 -10.00 -6.75 -5.85
N VAL A 26 -11.31 -6.52 -5.79
CA VAL A 26 -11.91 -5.42 -5.04
C VAL A 26 -13.02 -5.97 -4.17
N ASN A 27 -12.95 -5.69 -2.86
CA ASN A 27 -13.90 -6.16 -1.84
C ASN A 27 -14.15 -7.68 -1.92
N GLY A 28 -13.07 -8.44 -2.14
CA GLY A 28 -13.08 -9.90 -2.21
C GLY A 28 -13.46 -10.50 -3.57
N GLN A 29 -13.85 -9.69 -4.56
CA GLN A 29 -14.26 -10.15 -5.89
C GLN A 29 -13.24 -9.78 -6.97
N ALA A 30 -12.98 -10.71 -7.89
CA ALA A 30 -12.17 -10.41 -9.06
C ALA A 30 -12.87 -9.38 -9.96
N VAL A 31 -12.13 -8.36 -10.37
CA VAL A 31 -12.61 -7.35 -11.31
C VAL A 31 -11.77 -7.48 -12.59
N GLY A 32 -12.37 -8.05 -13.63
CA GLY A 32 -11.66 -8.43 -14.86
C GLY A 32 -10.91 -9.76 -14.76
N GLY A 33 -10.17 -10.09 -15.83
CA GLY A 33 -9.27 -11.24 -15.89
C GLY A 33 -7.79 -10.83 -15.81
N ASP A 34 -6.89 -11.78 -16.06
CA ASP A 34 -5.44 -11.55 -16.05
C ASP A 34 -5.05 -10.35 -16.92
N TYR A 35 -4.27 -9.44 -16.33
CA TYR A 35 -3.75 -8.21 -16.94
C TYR A 35 -4.80 -7.23 -17.47
N THR A 36 -6.08 -7.37 -17.11
CA THR A 36 -7.11 -6.38 -17.49
C THR A 36 -6.74 -5.00 -16.95
N TYR A 37 -6.33 -4.95 -15.68
CA TYR A 37 -5.98 -3.73 -14.96
C TYR A 37 -4.52 -3.70 -14.49
N MET A 38 -3.74 -4.73 -14.83
CA MET A 38 -2.34 -4.89 -14.44
C MET A 38 -1.44 -4.90 -15.67
N ARG A 39 -0.30 -4.22 -15.60
CA ARG A 39 0.69 -4.23 -16.68
C ARG A 39 1.29 -5.61 -16.82
N LYS A 40 1.27 -6.13 -18.05
CA LYS A 40 1.87 -7.41 -18.38
C LYS A 40 3.38 -7.28 -18.52
N ASN A 41 4.12 -8.14 -17.85
CA ASN A 41 5.56 -8.29 -17.92
C ASN A 41 5.97 -9.29 -19.03
N SER A 42 7.27 -9.42 -19.27
CA SER A 42 7.84 -10.32 -20.28
C SER A 42 8.59 -11.54 -19.71
N ASN A 43 8.93 -11.55 -18.42
CA ASN A 43 9.55 -12.68 -17.72
C ASN A 43 8.54 -13.74 -17.24
N ASN A 44 7.27 -13.65 -17.67
CA ASN A 44 6.22 -14.60 -17.32
C ASN A 44 6.09 -14.73 -15.78
N TYR A 45 6.11 -15.94 -15.22
CA TYR A 45 6.08 -16.15 -13.77
C TYR A 45 7.47 -16.07 -13.11
N GLN A 46 8.56 -15.88 -13.85
CA GLN A 46 9.91 -15.85 -13.26
C GLN A 46 10.14 -14.58 -12.43
N PRO A 47 10.83 -14.67 -11.29
CA PRO A 47 11.21 -13.49 -10.53
C PRO A 47 12.19 -12.62 -11.32
N SER A 48 12.31 -11.36 -10.90
CA SER A 48 13.49 -10.55 -11.18
C SER A 48 14.50 -10.67 -10.03
N PHE A 49 15.78 -10.73 -10.34
CA PHE A 49 16.82 -10.83 -9.31
C PHE A 49 17.36 -9.47 -8.90
N THR A 50 17.88 -9.39 -7.67
CA THR A 50 18.48 -8.17 -7.09
C THR A 50 19.44 -7.46 -8.05
N SER A 51 20.33 -8.21 -8.71
CA SER A 51 21.32 -7.69 -9.68
C SER A 51 20.69 -7.11 -10.95
N GLU A 52 19.48 -7.50 -11.29
CA GLU A 52 18.78 -7.08 -12.52
C GLU A 52 17.96 -5.81 -12.29
N VAL A 53 17.33 -5.69 -11.11
CA VAL A 53 16.30 -4.66 -10.90
C VAL A 53 16.64 -3.54 -9.94
N VAL A 54 17.48 -3.73 -8.91
CA VAL A 54 17.63 -2.70 -7.84
C VAL A 54 18.02 -1.31 -8.37
N ASN A 55 18.81 -1.24 -9.45
CA ASN A 55 19.22 0.01 -10.10
C ASN A 55 18.58 0.23 -11.48
N SER A 56 17.52 -0.50 -11.82
CA SER A 56 16.87 -0.49 -13.14
C SER A 56 15.46 0.08 -13.08
N PRO A 57 14.99 0.81 -14.11
CA PRO A 57 13.59 1.20 -14.26
C PRO A 57 12.59 0.03 -14.16
N GLU A 58 13.04 -1.18 -14.51
CA GLU A 58 12.23 -2.41 -14.43
C GLU A 58 11.77 -2.73 -13.00
N LEU A 59 12.44 -2.21 -11.95
CA LEU A 59 12.00 -2.35 -10.56
C LEU A 59 10.60 -1.77 -10.31
N ARG A 60 10.15 -0.82 -11.14
CA ARG A 60 8.83 -0.20 -10.99
C ARG A 60 7.71 -1.20 -11.19
N CYS A 61 7.70 -1.89 -12.33
CA CYS A 61 6.53 -2.67 -12.77
C CYS A 61 6.86 -4.05 -13.35
N ASN A 62 8.06 -4.58 -13.07
CA ASN A 62 8.63 -5.80 -13.63
C ASN A 62 9.21 -5.65 -15.04
N LYS A 63 10.06 -6.63 -15.38
CA LYS A 63 10.77 -6.74 -16.65
C LYS A 63 9.81 -6.68 -17.83
N GLY A 64 10.04 -5.73 -18.73
CA GLY A 64 9.31 -5.57 -20.00
C GLY A 64 7.87 -5.08 -19.85
N ALA A 65 7.47 -4.61 -18.67
CA ALA A 65 6.17 -4.00 -18.49
C ALA A 65 6.13 -2.61 -19.14
N THR A 66 5.23 -2.41 -20.11
CA THR A 66 5.10 -1.16 -20.84
C THR A 66 3.84 -0.38 -20.46
N THR A 67 3.87 0.93 -20.72
CA THR A 67 2.72 1.82 -20.50
C THR A 67 1.61 1.53 -21.52
N GLY A 68 0.36 1.90 -21.21
CA GLY A 68 -0.78 1.78 -22.14
C GLY A 68 -1.30 0.34 -22.37
N THR A 69 -0.81 -0.65 -21.63
CA THR A 69 -1.21 -2.07 -21.78
C THR A 69 -2.33 -2.50 -20.83
N ALA A 70 -2.63 -1.71 -19.81
CA ALA A 70 -3.65 -1.99 -18.80
C ALA A 70 -4.79 -0.96 -18.89
N GLN A 71 -6.01 -1.40 -18.63
CA GLN A 71 -7.14 -0.50 -18.41
C GLN A 71 -7.07 0.10 -17.01
N THR A 72 -7.81 1.17 -16.76
CA THR A 72 -7.92 1.78 -15.41
C THR A 72 -9.20 1.34 -14.71
N TYR A 73 -9.08 0.82 -13.49
CA TYR A 73 -10.24 0.49 -12.64
C TYR A 73 -10.57 1.64 -11.68
N THR A 74 -11.83 2.08 -11.65
CA THR A 74 -12.27 3.12 -10.70
C THR A 74 -12.70 2.49 -9.38
N VAL A 75 -12.13 2.94 -8.26
CA VAL A 75 -12.39 2.40 -6.92
C VAL A 75 -12.44 3.51 -5.88
N ALA A 76 -13.31 3.38 -4.89
CA ALA A 76 -13.42 4.34 -3.80
C ALA A 76 -12.33 4.12 -2.75
N ALA A 77 -11.82 5.22 -2.17
CA ALA A 77 -11.05 5.19 -0.94
C ALA A 77 -11.82 4.41 0.15
N GLY A 78 -11.09 3.68 1.00
CA GLY A 78 -11.67 2.76 1.98
C GLY A 78 -12.04 1.37 1.44
N SER A 79 -12.04 1.16 0.11
CA SER A 79 -12.24 -0.18 -0.45
C SER A 79 -11.04 -1.08 -0.17
N LYS A 80 -11.29 -2.38 0.00
CA LYS A 80 -10.24 -3.39 0.08
C LYS A 80 -9.82 -3.81 -1.33
N VAL A 81 -8.55 -3.67 -1.65
CA VAL A 81 -7.97 -4.04 -2.95
C VAL A 81 -6.93 -5.13 -2.74
N GLY A 82 -6.96 -6.14 -3.61
CA GLY A 82 -6.00 -7.23 -3.62
C GLY A 82 -5.39 -7.46 -5.00
N PHE A 83 -4.18 -7.99 -5.01
CA PHE A 83 -3.46 -8.41 -6.19
C PHE A 83 -3.29 -9.92 -6.08
N LYS A 84 -4.05 -10.66 -6.87
CA LYS A 84 -4.12 -12.12 -6.83
C LYS A 84 -3.17 -12.74 -7.86
N LEU A 85 -2.59 -13.88 -7.48
CA LEU A 85 -1.69 -14.65 -8.32
C LEU A 85 -2.43 -15.34 -9.46
N TRP A 86 -1.76 -15.48 -10.62
CA TRP A 86 -2.25 -16.32 -11.72
C TRP A 86 -2.42 -17.78 -11.24
N TYR A 87 -3.35 -18.50 -11.86
CA TYR A 87 -3.54 -19.95 -11.82
C TYR A 87 -3.97 -20.48 -10.46
N ASN A 88 -4.48 -19.59 -9.60
CA ASN A 88 -4.80 -19.89 -8.21
C ASN A 88 -3.59 -20.44 -7.44
N GLU A 89 -2.40 -19.99 -7.82
CA GLU A 89 -1.16 -20.29 -7.12
C GLU A 89 -1.12 -19.62 -5.74
N PHE A 90 -0.17 -20.06 -4.93
CA PHE A 90 0.13 -19.50 -3.62
C PHE A 90 1.52 -18.87 -3.60
N ILE A 91 1.72 -17.92 -2.70
CA ILE A 91 3.05 -17.41 -2.36
C ILE A 91 3.76 -18.49 -1.55
N GLU A 92 4.71 -19.18 -2.21
CA GLU A 92 5.49 -20.29 -1.64
C GLU A 92 6.97 -19.94 -1.39
N HIS A 93 7.26 -18.64 -1.31
CA HIS A 93 8.56 -18.17 -0.84
C HIS A 93 8.40 -17.36 0.45
N PRO A 94 9.28 -17.55 1.45
CA PRO A 94 9.30 -16.73 2.64
C PRO A 94 9.74 -15.32 2.29
N GLY A 95 8.99 -14.31 2.73
CA GLY A 95 9.29 -12.93 2.37
C GLY A 95 8.23 -11.91 2.77
N PRO A 96 8.59 -10.61 2.81
CA PRO A 96 7.63 -9.55 3.03
C PRO A 96 6.80 -9.26 1.77
N GLY A 97 5.64 -8.65 1.99
CA GLY A 97 4.81 -8.07 0.94
C GLY A 97 4.68 -6.55 1.11
N PHE A 98 4.56 -5.83 0.00
CA PHE A 98 4.41 -4.38 -0.03
C PHE A 98 3.38 -3.93 -1.06
N VAL A 99 2.78 -2.77 -0.80
CA VAL A 99 2.06 -2.01 -1.84
C VAL A 99 2.54 -0.56 -1.81
N TYR A 100 2.88 -0.05 -2.98
CA TYR A 100 3.27 1.34 -3.21
C TYR A 100 2.31 1.99 -4.19
N MET A 101 2.09 3.29 -4.04
CA MET A 101 1.24 4.07 -4.93
C MET A 101 2.00 5.29 -5.44
N SER A 102 1.78 5.63 -6.70
CA SER A 102 2.30 6.84 -7.32
C SER A 102 1.17 7.58 -8.02
N LYS A 103 0.92 8.83 -7.60
CA LYS A 103 -0.13 9.67 -8.15
C LYS A 103 0.30 10.20 -9.52
N VAL A 104 -0.62 10.18 -10.46
CA VAL A 104 -0.40 10.66 -11.83
C VAL A 104 -1.03 12.05 -11.99
N SER A 105 -0.26 13.00 -12.53
CA SER A 105 -0.75 14.35 -12.86
C SER A 105 -1.35 14.44 -14.28
N GLY A 106 -1.02 13.47 -15.14
CA GLY A 106 -1.54 13.33 -16.50
C GLY A 106 -2.18 11.96 -16.73
N SER A 107 -1.97 11.39 -17.92
CA SER A 107 -2.56 10.09 -18.30
C SER A 107 -1.81 8.90 -17.70
N LEU A 108 -2.52 8.01 -17.01
CA LEU A 108 -2.01 6.71 -16.55
C LEU A 108 -1.44 5.85 -17.69
N ASN A 109 -2.01 5.97 -18.89
CA ASN A 109 -1.56 5.21 -20.06
C ASN A 109 -0.19 5.64 -20.58
N GLY A 110 0.27 6.86 -20.29
CA GLY A 110 1.60 7.34 -20.66
C GLY A 110 2.61 7.35 -19.51
N TYR A 111 2.18 7.03 -18.29
CA TYR A 111 3.00 7.24 -17.10
C TYR A 111 3.88 6.01 -16.77
N ASP A 112 5.19 6.14 -16.89
CA ASP A 112 6.16 5.08 -16.66
C ASP A 112 6.50 4.82 -15.18
N GLY A 113 5.94 5.59 -14.25
CA GLY A 113 6.24 5.48 -12.82
C GLY A 113 7.48 6.26 -12.35
N SER A 114 7.97 7.23 -13.13
CA SER A 114 9.15 8.06 -12.77
C SER A 114 8.90 9.14 -11.71
N GLY A 115 7.64 9.39 -11.37
CA GLY A 115 7.24 10.30 -10.31
C GLY A 115 7.51 9.76 -8.91
N ASP A 116 6.84 10.34 -7.93
CA ASP A 116 7.02 9.99 -6.53
C ASP A 116 6.15 8.81 -6.13
N TRP A 117 6.72 7.94 -5.31
CA TRP A 117 6.05 6.78 -4.73
C TRP A 117 5.95 6.94 -3.22
N PHE A 118 4.87 6.41 -2.64
CA PHE A 118 4.75 6.22 -1.20
C PHE A 118 4.26 4.80 -0.92
N LYS A 119 4.67 4.26 0.22
CA LYS A 119 4.24 2.94 0.69
C LYS A 119 2.88 3.08 1.36
N VAL A 120 1.89 2.28 0.97
CA VAL A 120 0.55 2.26 1.60
C VAL A 120 0.27 1.01 2.41
N TYR A 121 1.07 -0.03 2.20
CA TYR A 121 0.95 -1.28 2.91
C TYR A 121 2.30 -1.97 2.97
N GLU A 122 2.56 -2.63 4.09
CA GLU A 122 3.58 -3.66 4.19
C GLU A 122 3.13 -4.77 5.12
N THR A 123 3.68 -5.96 4.90
CA THR A 123 3.52 -7.09 5.79
C THR A 123 4.82 -7.88 5.84
N GLY A 124 5.17 -8.37 7.03
CA GLY A 124 6.36 -9.19 7.26
C GLY A 124 5.98 -10.48 7.98
N LEU A 125 6.50 -10.66 9.20
CA LEU A 125 6.19 -11.80 10.05
C LEU A 125 4.87 -11.59 10.81
N CYS A 126 4.03 -12.62 10.91
CA CYS A 126 2.81 -12.66 11.74
C CYS A 126 3.03 -13.36 13.09
N GLY A 127 4.26 -13.73 13.41
CA GLY A 127 4.64 -14.48 14.60
C GLY A 127 5.88 -15.30 14.30
N GLY A 128 6.41 -16.03 15.29
CA GLY A 128 7.54 -16.94 15.08
C GLY A 128 8.85 -16.26 14.68
N GLN A 129 9.70 -16.99 13.97
CA GLN A 129 11.06 -16.59 13.62
C GLN A 129 11.23 -16.52 12.09
N PRO A 130 12.07 -15.61 11.56
CA PRO A 130 12.22 -15.41 10.11
C PRO A 130 12.73 -16.64 9.33
N ASN A 131 13.41 -17.58 10.00
CA ASN A 131 13.89 -18.82 9.40
C ASN A 131 12.75 -19.84 9.14
N VAL A 132 11.59 -19.67 9.77
CA VAL A 132 10.41 -20.53 9.60
C VAL A 132 9.48 -19.93 8.54
N ASP A 133 9.25 -20.64 7.45
CA ASP A 133 8.50 -20.10 6.29
C ASP A 133 7.06 -19.72 6.63
N THR A 134 6.38 -20.51 7.46
CA THR A 134 5.00 -20.25 7.91
C THR A 134 4.86 -19.06 8.86
N SER A 135 5.98 -18.47 9.29
CA SER A 135 5.98 -17.25 10.11
C SER A 135 5.73 -15.98 9.28
N TRP A 136 5.86 -16.06 7.96
CA TRP A 136 5.62 -14.93 7.06
C TRP A 136 4.12 -14.82 6.74
N CYS A 137 3.55 -13.62 6.90
CA CYS A 137 2.11 -13.40 6.69
C CYS A 137 1.65 -13.74 5.27
N THR A 138 2.57 -13.63 4.31
CA THR A 138 2.34 -13.89 2.89
C THR A 138 2.38 -15.37 2.55
N TRP A 139 2.94 -16.22 3.42
CA TRP A 139 3.07 -17.65 3.17
C TRP A 139 1.71 -18.29 2.91
N GLN A 140 1.62 -19.04 1.81
CA GLN A 140 0.41 -19.74 1.39
C GLN A 140 -0.80 -18.80 1.20
N LYS A 141 -0.56 -17.52 0.89
CA LYS A 141 -1.59 -16.58 0.44
C LYS A 141 -1.62 -16.58 -1.09
N ASP A 142 -2.83 -16.49 -1.63
CA ASP A 142 -3.05 -16.37 -3.08
C ASP A 142 -3.02 -14.91 -3.56
N ARG A 143 -2.82 -13.96 -2.65
CA ARG A 143 -2.86 -12.52 -2.92
C ARG A 143 -2.13 -11.71 -1.86
N ILE A 144 -1.73 -10.50 -2.24
CA ILE A 144 -1.44 -9.40 -1.30
C ILE A 144 -2.60 -8.41 -1.37
N GLU A 145 -3.14 -8.00 -0.23
CA GLU A 145 -4.29 -7.11 -0.18
C GLU A 145 -4.19 -6.08 0.94
N PHE A 146 -4.81 -4.93 0.74
CA PHE A 146 -4.80 -3.80 1.66
C PHE A 146 -6.10 -2.99 1.51
N THR A 147 -6.38 -2.14 2.49
CA THR A 147 -7.47 -1.17 2.39
C THR A 147 -6.90 0.17 1.91
N ILE A 148 -7.49 0.75 0.86
CA ILE A 148 -7.10 2.07 0.37
C ILE A 148 -7.32 3.09 1.50
N PRO A 149 -6.32 3.91 1.89
CA PRO A 149 -6.51 4.90 2.95
C PRO A 149 -7.65 5.88 2.64
N ASN A 150 -8.52 6.15 3.61
CA ASN A 150 -9.73 6.95 3.40
C ASN A 150 -9.44 8.38 2.91
N ARG A 151 -8.35 9.01 3.37
CA ARG A 151 -7.98 10.37 2.98
C ARG A 151 -6.98 10.44 1.83
N ILE A 152 -6.74 9.34 1.11
CA ILE A 152 -5.88 9.39 -0.09
C ILE A 152 -6.43 10.42 -1.08
N PRO A 153 -5.60 11.33 -1.63
CA PRO A 153 -6.08 12.31 -2.59
C PRO A 153 -6.74 11.62 -3.80
N PRO A 154 -7.97 12.00 -4.21
CA PRO A 154 -8.62 11.38 -5.36
C PRO A 154 -7.84 11.64 -6.65
N GLY A 155 -7.87 10.71 -7.59
CA GLY A 155 -7.21 10.81 -8.89
C GLY A 155 -6.62 9.49 -9.36
N ASP A 156 -5.80 9.57 -10.40
CA ASP A 156 -5.22 8.40 -11.05
C ASP A 156 -3.91 7.99 -10.36
N TYR A 157 -3.72 6.68 -10.17
CA TYR A 157 -2.60 6.08 -9.47
C TYR A 157 -2.07 4.85 -10.21
N LEU A 158 -0.75 4.80 -10.34
CA LEU A 158 -0.04 3.56 -10.61
C LEU A 158 0.22 2.88 -9.27
N VAL A 159 -0.24 1.64 -9.13
CA VAL A 159 -0.20 0.91 -7.85
C VAL A 159 0.66 -0.33 -8.01
N ARG A 160 1.79 -0.37 -7.31
CA ARG A 160 2.79 -1.42 -7.38
C ARG A 160 2.63 -2.38 -6.22
N VAL A 161 2.29 -3.63 -6.50
CA VAL A 161 2.40 -4.73 -5.53
C VAL A 161 3.80 -5.33 -5.63
N GLU A 162 4.34 -5.79 -4.51
CA GLU A 162 5.63 -6.48 -4.48
C GLU A 162 5.65 -7.56 -3.39
N HIS A 163 6.25 -8.70 -3.72
CA HIS A 163 6.71 -9.70 -2.78
C HIS A 163 8.21 -9.94 -2.99
N ILE A 164 8.98 -10.07 -1.91
CA ILE A 164 10.43 -10.33 -1.99
C ILE A 164 10.74 -11.70 -1.40
N GLY A 165 11.01 -12.69 -2.24
CA GLY A 165 11.42 -14.02 -1.82
C GLY A 165 12.86 -14.04 -1.27
N LEU A 166 13.03 -14.52 -0.03
CA LEU A 166 14.29 -14.44 0.71
C LEU A 166 15.09 -15.76 0.77
N HIS A 167 14.60 -16.83 0.15
CA HIS A 167 15.24 -18.15 0.23
C HIS A 167 16.65 -18.17 -0.40
N GLU A 168 16.95 -17.35 -1.41
CA GLU A 168 18.30 -17.17 -1.97
C GLU A 168 18.93 -15.78 -1.63
N ALA A 169 18.33 -15.00 -0.74
CA ALA A 169 18.80 -13.64 -0.42
C ALA A 169 20.24 -13.60 0.14
N HIS A 170 20.62 -14.60 0.93
CA HIS A 170 21.95 -14.75 1.55
C HIS A 170 23.10 -14.87 0.54
N VAL A 171 22.83 -15.22 -0.72
CA VAL A 171 23.81 -15.28 -1.81
C VAL A 171 23.59 -14.16 -2.83
N GLY A 172 22.91 -13.08 -2.44
CA GLY A 172 22.67 -11.91 -3.29
C GLY A 172 21.59 -12.12 -4.36
N LYS A 173 20.78 -13.17 -4.24
CA LYS A 173 19.72 -13.54 -5.19
C LYS A 173 18.33 -13.41 -4.60
N ALA A 174 18.08 -12.36 -3.81
CA ALA A 174 16.70 -12.06 -3.40
C ALA A 174 15.83 -11.86 -4.65
N GLN A 175 14.64 -12.44 -4.61
CA GLN A 175 13.73 -12.57 -5.76
C GLN A 175 12.58 -11.58 -5.64
N PHE A 176 12.43 -10.72 -6.64
CA PHE A 176 11.40 -9.69 -6.69
C PHE A 176 10.25 -10.15 -7.60
N TYR A 177 9.06 -10.23 -7.01
CA TYR A 177 7.79 -10.50 -7.70
C TYR A 177 6.95 -9.23 -7.58
N MET A 178 6.73 -8.50 -8.66
CA MET A 178 6.17 -7.15 -8.58
C MET A 178 5.43 -6.77 -9.83
N GLU A 179 4.25 -6.18 -9.71
CA GLU A 179 3.48 -5.75 -10.87
C GLU A 179 2.74 -4.45 -10.56
N CYS A 180 2.35 -3.73 -11.61
CA CYS A 180 1.66 -2.45 -11.49
C CYS A 180 0.23 -2.52 -12.00
N ALA A 181 -0.73 -2.11 -11.16
CA ALA A 181 -2.12 -1.89 -11.53
C ALA A 181 -2.42 -0.41 -11.79
N HIS A 182 -3.47 -0.15 -12.57
CA HIS A 182 -3.98 1.19 -12.87
C HIS A 182 -5.29 1.41 -12.10
N LEU A 183 -5.26 2.28 -11.10
CA LEU A 183 -6.43 2.61 -10.31
C LEU A 183 -6.77 4.10 -10.42
N LYS A 184 -8.05 4.40 -10.58
CA LYS A 184 -8.61 5.74 -10.38
C LYS A 184 -9.32 5.77 -9.03
N ILE A 185 -8.76 6.51 -8.09
CA ILE A 185 -9.27 6.60 -6.74
C ILE A 185 -10.29 7.73 -6.63
N THR A 186 -11.48 7.42 -6.12
CA THR A 186 -12.51 8.41 -5.75
C THR A 186 -12.59 8.57 -4.23
N GLY A 187 -13.12 9.69 -3.75
CA GLY A 187 -13.25 10.00 -2.33
C GLY A 187 -13.00 11.47 -2.02
N SER A 188 -13.15 11.85 -0.75
CA SER A 188 -12.93 13.22 -0.28
C SER A 188 -11.46 13.62 -0.22
N GLY A 189 -10.55 12.63 -0.07
CA GLY A 189 -9.13 12.87 0.11
C GLY A 189 -8.79 13.69 1.37
N GLY A 190 -7.82 14.59 1.25
CA GLY A 190 -7.40 15.49 2.31
C GLY A 190 -6.17 15.05 3.11
N GLY A 191 -5.59 13.89 2.79
CA GLY A 191 -4.31 13.42 3.33
C GLY A 191 -3.13 13.86 2.46
N THR A 192 -1.93 13.83 3.04
CA THR A 192 -0.67 14.11 2.33
C THR A 192 0.20 12.85 2.37
N PRO A 193 0.24 12.06 1.29
CA PRO A 193 1.01 10.82 1.28
C PRO A 193 2.51 11.05 1.46
N GLY A 194 3.12 10.21 2.29
CA GLY A 194 4.57 10.22 2.50
C GLY A 194 5.00 9.20 3.56
N PRO A 195 6.31 8.94 3.72
CA PRO A 195 7.42 9.55 2.99
C PRO A 195 7.44 9.23 1.49
N LEU A 196 7.87 10.20 0.67
CA LEU A 196 7.98 10.04 -0.78
C LEU A 196 9.38 9.52 -1.19
N VAL A 197 9.43 8.61 -2.16
CA VAL A 197 10.66 7.99 -2.68
C VAL A 197 10.59 7.81 -4.20
N LYS A 198 11.74 7.49 -4.81
CA LYS A 198 11.84 7.07 -6.22
C LYS A 198 12.04 5.57 -6.34
N ILE A 199 11.52 4.99 -7.43
CA ILE A 199 11.79 3.61 -7.84
C ILE A 199 12.31 3.67 -9.28
N PRO A 200 13.53 3.20 -9.60
CA PRO A 200 14.56 2.68 -8.70
C PRO A 200 15.14 3.76 -7.75
N GLY A 201 15.90 3.31 -6.75
CA GLY A 201 16.50 4.16 -5.71
C GLY A 201 15.98 3.91 -4.29
N ILE A 202 14.86 3.18 -4.16
CA ILE A 202 14.26 2.78 -2.89
C ILE A 202 15.05 1.71 -2.13
N TYR A 203 15.78 0.86 -2.86
CA TYR A 203 16.52 -0.28 -2.30
C TYR A 203 17.99 -0.23 -2.69
N LYS A 204 18.82 -0.88 -1.89
CA LYS A 204 20.21 -1.24 -2.21
C LYS A 204 20.36 -2.75 -2.10
N SER A 205 21.24 -3.31 -2.92
CA SER A 205 21.49 -4.77 -2.92
C SER A 205 22.00 -5.29 -1.57
N ASN A 206 22.60 -4.43 -0.74
CA ASN A 206 23.11 -4.75 0.58
C ASN A 206 22.20 -4.27 1.74
N ASP A 207 20.98 -3.82 1.45
CA ASP A 207 20.02 -3.52 2.51
C ASP A 207 19.77 -4.79 3.35
N PRO A 208 19.66 -4.69 4.69
CA PRO A 208 19.58 -5.85 5.58
C PRO A 208 18.34 -6.71 5.33
N GLY A 209 17.26 -6.13 4.79
CA GLY A 209 16.06 -6.85 4.37
C GLY A 209 16.14 -7.49 2.98
N ILE A 210 17.16 -7.17 2.18
CA ILE A 210 17.39 -7.67 0.81
C ILE A 210 18.53 -8.69 0.79
N ALA A 211 19.70 -8.38 1.37
CA ALA A 211 20.81 -9.31 1.55
C ALA A 211 20.66 -10.14 2.84
N TYR A 212 19.46 -10.70 3.04
CA TYR A 212 19.08 -11.33 4.30
C TYR A 212 19.47 -12.81 4.36
N ASN A 213 20.02 -13.27 5.48
CA ASN A 213 20.30 -14.68 5.73
C ASN A 213 19.29 -15.31 6.69
N LYS A 214 18.28 -16.00 6.13
CA LYS A 214 17.27 -16.72 6.91
C LYS A 214 17.67 -18.13 7.32
N TRP A 215 18.78 -18.68 6.84
CA TRP A 215 19.12 -20.10 7.02
C TRP A 215 19.90 -20.41 8.30
N THR A 216 20.18 -19.40 9.11
CA THR A 216 20.81 -19.61 10.40
C THR A 216 19.78 -20.06 11.44
N ASN A 217 20.23 -20.76 12.49
CA ASN A 217 19.36 -21.22 13.58
C ASN A 217 18.71 -20.07 14.36
N SER A 218 19.36 -18.90 14.37
CA SER A 218 18.88 -17.67 14.99
C SER A 218 19.21 -16.50 14.07
N PRO A 219 18.41 -16.26 13.02
CA PRO A 219 18.69 -15.19 12.08
C PRO A 219 18.48 -13.83 12.74
N ALA A 220 19.12 -12.79 12.17
CA ALA A 220 18.95 -11.43 12.65
C ALA A 220 17.47 -11.01 12.57
N GLN A 221 17.05 -10.04 13.40
CA GLN A 221 15.72 -9.47 13.25
C GLN A 221 15.52 -8.96 11.82
N TYR A 222 14.38 -9.30 11.21
CA TYR A 222 14.08 -8.83 9.86
C TYR A 222 13.76 -7.33 9.87
N ILE A 223 14.45 -6.56 9.03
CA ILE A 223 14.25 -5.13 8.87
C ILE A 223 13.57 -4.89 7.53
N MET A 224 12.37 -4.31 7.56
CA MET A 224 11.60 -4.01 6.36
C MET A 224 12.36 -3.00 5.48
N PRO A 225 12.63 -3.31 4.19
CA PRO A 225 13.25 -2.37 3.26
C PRO A 225 12.29 -1.23 2.84
N GLY A 226 12.87 -0.14 2.34
CA GLY A 226 12.13 1.02 1.83
C GLY A 226 11.61 1.98 2.92
N PRO A 227 10.77 2.97 2.55
CA PRO A 227 10.24 3.95 3.49
C PRO A 227 9.23 3.31 4.45
N LYS A 228 8.85 4.05 5.50
CA LYS A 228 7.71 3.68 6.34
C LYS A 228 6.40 3.73 5.54
N VAL A 229 5.41 2.93 5.96
CA VAL A 229 4.03 3.04 5.48
C VAL A 229 3.51 4.44 5.78
N TRP A 230 2.83 5.04 4.80
CA TRP A 230 2.08 6.27 5.01
C TRP A 230 0.94 6.02 6.00
N VAL A 231 1.04 6.66 7.17
CA VAL A 231 -0.02 6.65 8.17
C VAL A 231 -0.84 7.91 7.98
N ASP A 232 -2.12 7.75 7.68
CA ASP A 232 -3.09 8.84 7.62
C ASP A 232 -3.41 9.30 9.04
N ASN A 233 -2.46 10.02 9.65
CA ASN A 233 -2.68 10.71 10.91
C ASN A 233 -3.64 11.86 10.61
N GLY A 234 -4.86 11.76 11.13
CA GLY A 234 -6.00 12.65 10.89
C GLY A 234 -5.81 14.15 11.19
N SER A 235 -4.62 14.73 11.13
CA SER A 235 -4.44 16.17 11.14
C SER A 235 -5.10 16.74 9.89
N SER A 236 -6.28 17.29 10.08
CA SER A 236 -7.00 18.13 9.15
C SER A 236 -6.23 19.44 8.98
N SER A 237 -5.28 19.48 8.05
CA SER A 237 -4.98 20.76 7.40
C SER A 237 -6.17 21.08 6.51
N PRO A 238 -6.82 22.24 6.65
CA PRO A 238 -7.89 22.63 5.74
C PRO A 238 -7.32 22.66 4.31
N PRO A 239 -8.09 22.26 3.29
CA PRO A 239 -7.64 22.42 1.90
C PRO A 239 -7.33 23.91 1.64
N PRO A 240 -6.32 24.24 0.82
CA PRO A 240 -6.11 25.63 0.41
C PRO A 240 -7.35 26.06 -0.37
N SER A 241 -8.20 26.87 0.27
CA SER A 241 -9.35 27.48 -0.37
C SER A 241 -8.86 28.42 -1.46
N THR A 242 -9.18 28.11 -2.71
CA THR A 242 -9.16 29.05 -3.82
C THR A 242 -9.91 30.34 -3.41
N PRO A 243 -9.36 31.53 -3.69
CA PRO A 243 -9.97 32.78 -3.24
C PRO A 243 -11.27 33.04 -3.99
N PRO A 244 -12.43 33.16 -3.31
CA PRO A 244 -13.65 33.61 -3.95
C PRO A 244 -13.63 35.14 -4.08
N SER A 245 -13.96 35.62 -5.27
CA SER A 245 -14.26 37.01 -5.56
C SER A 245 -15.33 37.57 -4.62
N THR A 246 -15.04 38.70 -3.98
CA THR A 246 -15.90 39.52 -3.12
C THR A 246 -17.17 40.04 -3.82
N PRO A 247 -18.33 39.95 -3.14
CA PRO A 247 -19.35 41.02 -3.16
C PRO A 247 -19.45 41.71 -1.78
N PRO A 248 -20.02 42.93 -1.73
CA PRO A 248 -19.73 43.90 -0.69
C PRO A 248 -20.44 43.67 0.65
N SER A 249 -19.77 44.21 1.67
CA SER A 249 -20.03 44.24 3.11
C SER A 249 -21.43 44.70 3.53
N THR A 250 -21.99 44.02 4.54
CA THR A 250 -23.03 44.55 5.44
C THR A 250 -22.53 44.41 6.90
N PRO A 251 -22.71 45.41 7.78
CA PRO A 251 -22.14 45.43 9.14
C PRO A 251 -22.88 44.50 10.12
N PRO A 252 -22.27 44.17 11.28
CA PRO A 252 -22.71 43.06 12.13
C PRO A 252 -23.86 43.47 13.07
N PRO A 253 -24.74 42.54 13.49
CA PRO A 253 -25.47 42.71 14.73
C PRO A 253 -24.62 42.22 15.91
N SER A 254 -24.42 43.12 16.86
CA SER A 254 -23.90 42.85 18.20
C SER A 254 -24.95 42.17 19.08
N SER A 255 -24.44 41.37 20.02
CA SER A 255 -24.96 41.07 21.36
C SER A 255 -26.29 40.28 21.50
N GLY A 256 -26.21 39.15 22.20
CA GLY A 256 -27.30 38.72 23.09
C GLY A 256 -27.46 37.21 23.26
N GLY A 257 -26.96 36.68 24.38
CA GLY A 257 -27.65 35.63 25.15
C GLY A 257 -27.68 34.22 24.57
N GLY A 258 -26.69 33.41 24.94
CA GLY A 258 -26.79 31.96 24.84
C GLY A 258 -25.45 31.36 25.22
N GLY A 259 -25.38 30.72 26.38
CA GLY A 259 -24.20 29.97 26.77
C GLY A 259 -23.85 28.90 25.72
N ALA A 260 -22.72 28.23 25.89
CA ALA A 260 -22.34 27.11 25.03
C ALA A 260 -23.46 26.04 25.02
N PRO A 261 -23.74 25.38 23.88
CA PRO A 261 -24.74 24.33 23.80
C PRO A 261 -24.38 23.16 24.72
N LEU A 262 -25.32 22.26 25.02
CA LEU A 262 -25.02 21.01 25.72
C LEU A 262 -23.90 20.26 24.98
N TYR A 263 -22.89 19.79 25.72
CA TYR A 263 -21.61 19.24 25.23
C TYR A 263 -20.66 20.22 24.54
N GLY A 264 -20.98 21.51 24.49
CA GLY A 264 -20.08 22.58 24.02
C GLY A 264 -19.05 22.99 25.07
N GLN A 265 -17.91 23.53 24.61
CA GLN A 265 -16.87 24.07 25.50
C GLN A 265 -17.34 25.37 26.16
N CYS A 266 -17.20 25.44 27.48
CA CYS A 266 -17.62 26.56 28.31
C CYS A 266 -16.48 27.12 29.19
N GLY A 267 -15.23 26.71 28.96
CA GLY A 267 -14.09 27.18 29.75
C GLY A 267 -12.80 26.43 29.43
N GLY A 268 -11.71 26.85 30.10
CA GLY A 268 -10.34 26.35 29.90
C GLY A 268 -9.34 27.48 29.68
N THR A 269 -8.09 27.28 30.08
CA THR A 269 -7.01 28.28 29.86
C THR A 269 -6.89 28.60 28.37
N GLY A 270 -7.01 29.89 28.03
CA GLY A 270 -6.97 30.39 26.65
C GLY A 270 -8.31 30.39 25.90
N TRP A 271 -9.41 29.94 26.52
CA TRP A 271 -10.76 29.99 25.94
C TRP A 271 -11.32 31.42 25.94
N THR A 272 -11.76 31.90 24.77
CA THR A 272 -12.36 33.25 24.58
C THR A 272 -13.85 33.20 24.26
N GLY A 273 -14.45 32.01 24.24
CA GLY A 273 -15.87 31.80 23.95
C GLY A 273 -16.77 31.88 25.20
N PRO A 274 -18.02 31.39 25.11
CA PRO A 274 -18.97 31.45 26.22
C PRO A 274 -18.44 30.76 27.48
N THR A 275 -18.66 31.37 28.64
CA THR A 275 -18.28 30.83 29.96
C THR A 275 -19.46 30.27 30.75
N THR A 276 -20.65 30.29 30.14
CA THR A 276 -21.91 29.76 30.67
C THR A 276 -22.47 28.74 29.70
N CYS A 277 -23.38 27.88 30.16
CA CYS A 277 -24.05 26.88 29.34
C CYS A 277 -25.49 27.31 29.02
N ALA A 278 -25.91 27.14 27.76
CA ALA A 278 -27.32 27.30 27.39
C ALA A 278 -28.19 26.19 28.00
N GLN A 279 -27.60 25.00 28.21
CA GLN A 279 -28.20 23.86 28.90
C GLN A 279 -27.11 23.10 29.67
N GLY A 280 -27.44 22.61 30.87
CA GLY A 280 -26.50 21.92 31.75
C GLY A 280 -25.65 22.85 32.60
N THR A 281 -24.60 22.30 33.22
CA THR A 281 -23.63 23.03 34.04
C THR A 281 -22.25 22.94 33.40
N CYS A 282 -21.49 24.04 33.42
CA CYS A 282 -20.12 24.02 32.95
C CYS A 282 -19.24 23.24 33.94
N LYS A 283 -18.76 22.04 33.54
CA LYS A 283 -17.87 21.22 34.36
C LYS A 283 -16.46 21.23 33.79
N ALA A 284 -15.49 21.51 34.65
CA ALA A 284 -14.09 21.41 34.29
C ALA A 284 -13.68 19.94 34.11
N THR A 285 -13.10 19.62 32.96
CA THR A 285 -12.53 18.30 32.66
C THR A 285 -11.02 18.32 32.93
N ASN A 286 -10.35 19.41 32.58
CA ASN A 286 -8.97 19.70 32.91
C ASN A 286 -8.71 21.22 32.83
N GLU A 287 -7.47 21.65 33.11
CA GLU A 287 -7.06 23.07 33.10
C GLU A 287 -7.37 23.80 31.78
N TRP A 288 -7.34 23.09 30.65
CA TRP A 288 -7.49 23.65 29.30
C TRP A 288 -8.90 23.48 28.75
N TYR A 289 -9.79 22.76 29.44
CA TYR A 289 -11.09 22.39 28.89
C TYR A 289 -12.17 22.20 29.97
N SER A 290 -13.29 22.91 29.81
CA SER A 290 -14.54 22.73 30.54
C SER A 290 -15.70 22.56 29.55
N GLN A 291 -16.68 21.70 29.87
CA GLN A 291 -17.78 21.34 28.98
C GLN A 291 -19.15 21.49 29.65
N CYS A 292 -20.16 21.88 28.90
CA CYS A 292 -21.55 21.85 29.35
C CYS A 292 -22.08 20.42 29.41
N VAL A 293 -22.48 19.95 30.59
CA VAL A 293 -23.07 18.62 30.83
C VAL A 293 -24.24 18.67 31.79
#